data_AF-A0A1Q4E418-F1
#
_entry.id   AF-A0A1Q4E418-F1
#
_cell.length_a   1.000
_cell.length_b   1.000
_cell.length_c   1.000
_cell.angle_alpha   90.00
_cell.angle_beta   90.00
_cell.angle_gamma   90.00
#
_symmetry.space_group_name_H-M   'P 1'
#
loop_
_entity.id
_entity.type
_entity.pdbx_description
1 polymer ?
#
loop_
_entity_poly.entity_id
_entity_poly.type
_entity_poly.pdbx_seq_one_letter_code
_entity_poly.pdbx_strand_id
1 'polypeptide(L)'
;MSDLDSPVPRFHLAVPVDDLDAARRFYGDVLGLEQGRSSDIWVDWNLHGHQLVTHLAPGRPEQVHNPVDGHDVPVPHFGLILTVPRFQELAGRLRAA
;
A
#
# COMPACT_ATOMS: atom_id res chain seq x y z
N MET A 1 -15.44 -2.78 -2.13
CA MET A 1 -15.88 -1.81 -1.07
C MET A 1 -15.55 -2.32 0.34
N SER A 2 -14.99 -1.48 1.21
CA SER A 2 -14.64 -1.83 2.60
C SER A 2 -15.86 -2.17 3.44
N ASP A 3 -15.80 -3.29 4.16
CA ASP A 3 -16.79 -3.67 5.16
C ASP A 3 -16.62 -2.79 6.41
N LEU A 4 -17.62 -1.93 6.66
CA LEU A 4 -17.63 -0.97 7.76
C LEU A 4 -18.02 -1.61 9.11
N ASP A 5 -18.55 -2.84 9.11
CA ASP A 5 -19.00 -3.55 10.31
C ASP A 5 -17.90 -4.47 10.91
N SER A 6 -16.64 -4.20 10.56
CA SER A 6 -15.50 -4.89 11.16
C SER A 6 -15.44 -4.65 12.67
N PRO A 7 -15.28 -5.69 13.51
CA PRO A 7 -15.15 -5.53 14.96
C PRO A 7 -13.89 -4.75 15.36
N VAL A 8 -12.95 -4.57 14.42
CA VAL A 8 -11.77 -3.72 14.55
C VAL A 8 -11.87 -2.57 13.53
N PRO A 9 -11.75 -1.30 13.94
CA PRO A 9 -11.72 -0.16 13.03
C PRO A 9 -10.65 -0.32 11.94
N ARG A 10 -10.99 0.06 10.71
CA ARG A 10 -10.07 0.01 9.57
C ARG A 10 -9.13 1.22 9.61
N PHE A 11 -7.85 1.01 9.30
CA PHE A 11 -6.95 2.14 9.05
C PHE A 11 -7.27 2.86 7.74
N HIS A 12 -6.96 4.16 7.75
CA HIS A 12 -6.84 5.02 6.58
C HIS A 12 -5.40 5.53 6.54
N LEU A 13 -4.65 5.18 5.50
CA LEU A 13 -3.24 5.53 5.37
C LEU A 13 -3.00 6.23 4.04
N ALA A 14 -2.45 7.44 4.08
CA ALA A 14 -2.01 8.16 2.90
C ALA A 14 -0.49 8.04 2.72
N VAL A 15 -0.03 7.76 1.50
CA VAL A 15 1.39 7.68 1.15
C VAL A 15 1.68 8.57 -0.08
N PRO A 16 2.83 9.25 -0.11
CA PRO A 16 3.23 10.04 -1.27
C PRO A 16 3.68 9.14 -2.42
N VAL A 17 3.33 9.50 -3.64
CA VAL A 17 3.85 8.94 -4.90
C VAL A 17 4.25 10.09 -5.82
N ASP A 18 5.23 9.88 -6.68
CA ASP A 18 5.70 10.87 -7.67
C ASP A 18 5.02 10.72 -9.04
N ASP A 19 4.44 9.54 -9.33
CA ASP A 19 3.72 9.24 -10.56
C ASP A 19 2.45 8.42 -10.24
N LEU A 20 1.30 8.99 -10.60
CA LEU A 20 -0.01 8.40 -10.38
C LEU A 20 -0.35 7.26 -11.36
N ASP A 21 0.21 7.25 -12.56
CA ASP A 21 0.05 6.16 -13.53
C ASP A 21 0.95 4.98 -13.15
N ALA A 22 2.16 5.25 -12.65
CA ALA A 22 2.98 4.23 -12.00
C ALA A 22 2.27 3.63 -10.78
N ALA A 23 1.65 4.47 -9.94
CA ALA A 23 0.86 4.00 -8.81
C ALA A 23 -0.31 3.10 -9.25
N ARG A 24 -1.05 3.48 -10.30
CA ARG A 24 -2.16 2.64 -10.81
C ARG A 24 -1.71 1.26 -11.25
N ARG A 25 -0.61 1.20 -12.02
CA ARG A 25 -0.01 -0.09 -12.43
C ARG A 25 0.42 -0.91 -11.24
N PHE A 26 1.12 -0.31 -10.28
CA PHE A 26 1.64 -1.05 -9.13
C PHE A 26 0.54 -1.50 -8.16
N TYR A 27 -0.28 -0.57 -7.67
CA TYR A 27 -1.30 -0.88 -6.67
C TYR A 27 -2.52 -1.61 -7.28
N GLY A 28 -2.93 -1.24 -8.48
CA GLY A 28 -4.05 -1.86 -9.18
C GLY A 28 -3.68 -3.19 -9.82
N ASP A 29 -2.70 -3.20 -10.72
CA ASP A 29 -2.42 -4.38 -11.54
C ASP A 29 -1.49 -5.38 -10.82
N VAL A 30 -0.35 -4.91 -10.29
CA VAL A 30 0.64 -5.79 -9.64
C VAL A 30 0.12 -6.31 -8.30
N LEU A 31 -0.29 -5.41 -7.40
CA LEU A 31 -0.82 -5.82 -6.10
C LEU A 31 -2.27 -6.34 -6.18
N GLY A 32 -3.01 -6.04 -7.26
CA GLY A 32 -4.37 -6.51 -7.44
C GLY A 32 -5.39 -5.80 -6.55
N LEU A 33 -5.12 -4.57 -6.12
CA LEU A 33 -6.04 -3.84 -5.23
C LEU A 33 -7.19 -3.23 -6.03
N GLU A 34 -8.40 -3.32 -5.49
CA GLU A 34 -9.58 -2.66 -6.06
C GLU A 34 -9.42 -1.14 -5.87
N GLN A 35 -9.52 -0.39 -6.97
CA GLN A 35 -9.54 1.07 -6.93
C GLN A 35 -10.87 1.56 -6.37
N GLY A 36 -10.82 2.50 -5.44
CA GLY A 36 -11.95 3.27 -4.97
C GLY A 36 -12.10 4.60 -5.73
N ARG A 37 -12.31 5.67 -4.96
CA ARG A 37 -12.38 7.03 -5.51
C ARG A 37 -11.00 7.48 -5.98
N SER A 38 -10.97 8.46 -6.87
CA SER A 38 -9.73 9.08 -7.33
C SER A 38 -9.97 10.53 -7.74
N SER A 39 -8.87 11.26 -7.93
CA SER A 39 -8.80 12.56 -8.58
C SER A 39 -7.51 12.66 -9.41
N ASP A 40 -7.26 13.84 -9.98
CA ASP A 40 -6.02 14.14 -10.71
C ASP A 40 -4.77 14.13 -9.80
N ILE A 41 -4.94 14.13 -8.47
CA ILE A 41 -3.84 14.22 -7.50
C ILE A 41 -3.86 13.12 -6.43
N TRP A 42 -4.80 12.17 -6.46
CA TRP A 42 -4.79 11.01 -5.55
C TRP A 42 -5.65 9.84 -6.03
N VAL A 43 -5.41 8.65 -5.46
CA VAL A 43 -6.22 7.43 -5.68
C VAL A 43 -6.40 6.67 -4.37
N ASP A 44 -7.63 6.24 -4.08
CA ASP A 44 -7.97 5.32 -2.98
C ASP A 44 -7.87 3.87 -3.46
N TRP A 45 -7.35 3.00 -2.61
CA TRP A 45 -7.20 1.56 -2.82
C TRP A 45 -7.82 0.77 -1.66
N ASN A 46 -8.53 -0.31 -1.98
CA ASN A 46 -8.99 -1.29 -1.00
C ASN A 46 -7.86 -2.29 -0.70
N LEU A 47 -7.15 -2.07 0.41
CA LEU A 47 -6.11 -2.96 0.92
C LEU A 47 -6.70 -3.93 1.96
N HIS A 48 -7.39 -4.97 1.49
CA HIS A 48 -8.02 -6.00 2.33
C HIS A 48 -9.00 -5.42 3.38
N GLY A 49 -9.84 -4.49 2.96
CA GLY A 49 -10.82 -3.79 3.79
C GLY A 49 -10.29 -2.49 4.41
N HIS A 50 -8.97 -2.25 4.38
CA HIS A 50 -8.37 -0.99 4.79
C HIS A 50 -8.28 -0.01 3.62
N GLN A 51 -8.26 1.28 3.93
CA GLN A 51 -8.14 2.33 2.90
C GLN A 51 -6.69 2.79 2.82
N LEU A 52 -6.03 2.49 1.70
CA LEU A 52 -4.73 3.05 1.34
C LEU A 52 -4.94 4.14 0.30
N VAL A 53 -4.32 5.29 0.46
CA VAL A 53 -4.44 6.42 -0.47
C VAL A 53 -3.07 6.81 -0.98
N THR A 54 -2.89 6.83 -2.31
CA THR A 54 -1.67 7.36 -2.93
C THR A 54 -1.91 8.81 -3.33
N HIS A 55 -1.15 9.75 -2.77
CA HIS A 55 -1.20 11.18 -3.10
C HIS A 55 -0.03 11.58 -4.00
N LEU A 56 -0.31 12.31 -5.08
CA LEU A 56 0.74 12.88 -5.92
C LEU A 56 1.52 13.94 -5.13
N ALA A 57 2.78 13.65 -4.84
CA ALA A 57 3.71 14.49 -4.14
C ALA A 57 5.06 14.41 -4.86
N PRO A 58 5.40 15.37 -5.73
CA PRO A 58 6.61 15.32 -6.57
C PRO A 58 7.93 15.45 -5.79
N GLY A 59 7.87 15.58 -4.45
CA GLY A 59 9.03 15.55 -3.57
C GLY A 59 9.16 14.19 -2.89
N ARG A 60 10.34 13.56 -2.98
CA ARG A 60 10.64 12.32 -2.25
C ARG A 60 10.98 12.67 -0.80
N PRO A 61 10.23 12.16 0.21
CA PRO A 61 10.62 12.35 1.60
C PRO A 61 11.97 11.68 1.86
N GLU A 62 12.75 12.27 2.75
CA GLU A 62 14.03 11.69 3.19
C GLU A 62 13.78 10.35 3.87
N GLN A 63 14.51 9.31 3.44
CA GLN A 63 14.29 7.95 3.91
C GLN A 63 15.01 7.75 5.25
N VAL A 64 14.23 7.67 6.33
CA VAL A 64 14.75 7.39 7.67
C VAL A 64 14.82 5.88 7.87
N HIS A 65 15.86 5.41 8.55
CA HIS A 65 16.05 3.99 8.87
C HIS A 65 16.32 3.82 10.37
N ASN A 66 15.84 2.71 10.92
CA ASN A 66 16.15 2.28 12.28
C ASN A 66 16.80 0.88 12.25
N PRO A 67 17.83 0.64 13.07
CA PRO A 67 18.43 -0.69 13.17
C PRO A 67 17.50 -1.65 13.92
N VAL A 68 17.17 -2.78 13.30
CA VAL A 68 16.42 -3.89 13.90
C VAL A 68 17.11 -5.20 13.54
N ASP A 69 17.53 -5.97 14.55
CA ASP A 69 18.26 -7.24 14.37
C ASP A 69 19.45 -7.17 13.40
N GLY A 70 20.17 -6.03 13.42
CA GLY A 70 21.32 -5.78 12.54
C GLY A 70 20.98 -5.32 11.11
N HIS A 71 19.70 -5.07 10.82
CA HIS A 71 19.24 -4.57 9.51
C HIS A 71 18.70 -3.14 9.61
N ASP A 72 19.00 -2.32 8.60
CA ASP A 72 18.42 -0.99 8.45
C ASP A 72 16.98 -1.09 7.90
N VAL A 73 16.00 -0.90 8.78
CA VAL A 73 14.58 -0.98 8.42
C VAL A 73 14.07 0.42 8.07
N PRO A 74 13.52 0.63 6.85
CA PRO A 74 13.00 1.92 6.44
C PRO A 74 11.74 2.30 7.22
N VAL A 75 11.60 3.60 7.51
CA VAL A 75 10.47 4.20 8.20
C VAL A 75 9.91 5.36 7.35
N PRO A 76 8.58 5.47 7.22
CA PRO A 76 7.57 4.50 7.67
C PRO A 76 7.51 3.28 6.75
N HIS A 77 7.19 2.11 7.32
CA HIS A 77 6.71 0.95 6.57
C HIS A 77 5.34 0.55 7.09
N PHE A 78 4.53 -0.03 6.21
CA PHE A 78 3.21 -0.57 6.55
C PHE A 78 3.02 -1.85 5.75
N GLY A 79 2.10 -2.68 6.19
CA GLY A 79 1.83 -3.93 5.50
C GLY A 79 0.66 -4.67 6.13
N LEU A 80 0.39 -5.84 5.58
CA LEU A 80 -0.63 -6.75 6.06
C LEU A 80 0.04 -7.89 6.83
N ILE A 81 -0.51 -8.23 7.98
CA ILE A 81 -0.20 -9.48 8.65
C ILE A 81 -1.06 -10.55 7.98
N LEU A 82 -0.41 -11.41 7.21
CA LEU A 82 -1.07 -12.44 6.40
C LEU A 82 -0.72 -13.84 6.92
N THR A 83 -1.59 -14.82 6.62
CA THR A 83 -1.20 -16.22 6.73
C THR A 83 -0.11 -16.55 5.71
N VAL A 84 0.72 -17.55 5.99
CA VAL A 84 1.82 -17.96 5.10
C VAL A 84 1.34 -18.24 3.66
N PRO A 85 0.20 -18.94 3.42
CA PRO A 85 -0.30 -19.13 2.05
C PRO A 85 -0.65 -17.82 1.33
N ARG A 86 -1.31 -16.88 2.03
CA ARG A 86 -1.66 -15.57 1.46
C ARG A 86 -0.44 -14.71 1.19
N PHE A 87 0.58 -14.79 2.04
CA PHE A 87 1.87 -14.17 1.79
C PHE A 87 2.52 -14.70 0.51
N GLN A 88 2.53 -16.02 0.29
CA GLN A 88 3.12 -16.59 -0.93
C GLN A 88 2.34 -16.20 -2.20
N GLU A 89 1.01 -16.09 -2.12
CA GLU A 89 0.19 -15.56 -3.21
C GLU A 89 0.59 -14.12 -3.57
N LEU A 90 0.67 -13.24 -2.58
CA LEU A 90 1.09 -11.84 -2.77
C LEU A 90 2.53 -11.75 -3.32
N ALA A 91 3.46 -12.52 -2.75
CA ALA A 91 4.84 -12.57 -3.22
C ALA A 91 4.95 -13.09 -4.65
N GLY A 92 4.10 -14.04 -5.05
CA GLY A 92 4.02 -14.54 -6.42
C GLY A 92 3.66 -13.44 -7.42
N ARG A 93 2.67 -12.60 -7.10
CA ARG A 93 2.29 -11.44 -7.95
C ARG A 93 3.45 -10.46 -8.12
N LEU A 94 4.11 -10.11 -7.02
CA LEU A 94 5.26 -9.19 -7.03
C LEU A 94 6.45 -9.71 -7.84
N ARG A 95 6.73 -11.02 -7.79
CA ARG A 95 7.83 -11.63 -8.55
C ARG A 95 7.55 -11.79 -10.05
N ALA A 96 6.27 -11.78 -10.44
CA ALA A 96 5.85 -11.96 -11.82
C ALA A 96 5.69 -10.65 -12.60
N ALA A 97 5.69 -9.51 -11.90
CA ALA A 97 5.64 -8.16 -12.45
C ALA A 97 7.02 -7.65 -12.84
#